data_AF-A0A3N4E3M6-F1
#
_entry.id   AF-A0A3N4E3M6-F1
#
_cell.length_a   1.000
_cell.length_b   1.000
_cell.length_c   1.000
_cell.angle_alpha   90.00
_cell.angle_beta   90.00
_cell.angle_gamma   90.00
#
_symmetry.space_group_name_H-M   'P 1'
#
loop_
_entity.id
_entity.type
_entity.pdbx_description
1 polymer ?
#
loop_
_entity_poly.entity_id
_entity_poly.type
_entity_poly.pdbx_seq_one_letter_code
_entity_poly.pdbx_strand_id
1 'polypeptide(L)'
;MQNREQILEMLSAILVEDFEIDAADITLEASLYKDLDLDSIDAVDLVIKLQQRTGRKIQPEAFKTVRTVDDVVNAIEGLIKS
;
A
#
# COMPACT_ATOMS: atom_id res chain seq x y z
N MET A 1 11.14 14.09 -8.09
CA MET A 1 10.10 14.05 -7.04
C MET A 1 9.24 12.84 -7.34
N GLN A 2 9.40 11.74 -6.61
CA GLN A 2 8.36 10.69 -6.67
C GLN A 2 7.19 11.22 -5.85
N ASN A 3 6.15 11.64 -6.56
CA ASN A 3 4.94 12.21 -5.97
C ASN A 3 4.08 11.08 -5.42
N ARG A 4 3.26 11.38 -4.39
CA ARG A 4 2.28 10.42 -3.82
C ARG A 4 1.48 9.71 -4.89
N GLU A 5 1.17 10.40 -5.98
CA GLU A 5 0.49 9.84 -7.15
C GLU A 5 1.19 8.60 -7.71
N GLN A 6 2.52 8.61 -7.84
CA GLN A 6 3.25 7.43 -8.33
C GLN A 6 3.26 6.27 -7.33
N ILE A 7 3.26 6.58 -6.04
CA ILE A 7 3.17 5.56 -4.99
C ILE A 7 1.77 4.94 -5.00
N LEU A 8 0.73 5.77 -5.10
CA LEU A 8 -0.65 5.34 -5.20
C LEU A 8 -0.87 4.53 -6.47
N GLU A 9 -0.35 4.95 -7.61
CA GLU A 9 -0.49 4.24 -8.89
C GLU A 9 0.21 2.88 -8.83
N MET A 10 1.42 2.81 -8.25
CA MET A 10 2.12 1.54 -8.02
C MET A 10 1.37 0.63 -7.03
N LEU A 11 0.88 1.19 -5.93
CA LEU A 11 0.10 0.46 -4.93
C LEU A 11 -1.20 -0.07 -5.56
N SER A 12 -1.88 0.77 -6.34
CA SER A 12 -3.12 0.42 -7.03
C SER A 12 -2.87 -0.69 -8.03
N ALA A 13 -1.80 -0.61 -8.81
CA ALA A 13 -1.42 -1.69 -9.73
C ALA A 13 -1.22 -3.02 -8.99
N ILE A 14 -0.52 -3.03 -7.84
CA ILE A 14 -0.32 -4.26 -7.05
C ILE A 14 -1.65 -4.78 -6.51
N LEU A 15 -2.51 -3.91 -5.98
CA LEU A 15 -3.82 -4.30 -5.47
C LEU A 15 -4.74 -4.85 -6.57
N VAL A 16 -4.70 -4.27 -7.77
CA VAL A 16 -5.49 -4.73 -8.92
C VAL A 16 -4.94 -6.04 -9.50
N GLU A 17 -3.63 -6.12 -9.72
CA GLU A 17 -2.99 -7.27 -10.39
C GLU A 17 -2.88 -8.49 -9.48
N ASP A 18 -2.65 -8.28 -8.18
CA ASP A 18 -2.28 -9.35 -7.24
C ASP A 18 -3.40 -9.70 -6.26
N PHE A 19 -4.20 -8.70 -5.89
CA PHE A 19 -5.33 -8.87 -4.97
C PHE A 19 -6.69 -8.81 -5.69
N GLU A 20 -6.68 -8.64 -7.02
CA GLU A 20 -7.89 -8.57 -7.86
C GLU A 20 -8.90 -7.49 -7.39
N ILE A 21 -8.40 -6.43 -6.76
CA ILE A 21 -9.21 -5.31 -6.26
C ILE A 21 -9.51 -4.33 -7.40
N ASP A 22 -10.72 -3.78 -7.43
CA ASP A 22 -11.07 -2.77 -8.42
C ASP A 22 -10.37 -1.43 -8.13
N ALA A 23 -9.72 -0.84 -9.15
CA ALA A 23 -9.05 0.45 -9.01
C ALA A 23 -10.01 1.58 -8.58
N ALA A 24 -11.32 1.44 -8.85
CA ALA A 24 -12.31 2.39 -8.40
C ALA A 24 -12.54 2.37 -6.87
N ASP A 25 -12.29 1.22 -6.23
CA ASP A 25 -12.40 1.05 -4.77
C ASP A 25 -11.14 1.55 -4.03
N ILE A 26 -10.00 1.62 -4.73
CA ILE A 26 -8.72 2.07 -4.19
C ILE A 26 -8.71 3.60 -4.09
N THR A 27 -9.33 4.11 -3.03
CA THR A 27 -9.30 5.52 -2.66
C THR A 27 -8.39 5.74 -1.45
N LEU A 28 -7.84 6.94 -1.29
CA LEU A 28 -6.98 7.27 -0.13
C LEU A 28 -7.70 7.02 1.20
N GLU A 29 -9.02 7.24 1.24
CA GLU A 29 -9.86 7.02 2.42
C GLU A 29 -10.33 5.57 2.59
N ALA A 30 -10.17 4.72 1.56
CA ALA A 30 -10.57 3.32 1.62
C ALA A 30 -9.79 2.57 2.69
N SER A 31 -10.52 1.80 3.49
CA SER A 31 -9.92 0.92 4.47
C SER A 31 -9.49 -0.39 3.83
N LEU A 32 -8.22 -0.76 4.03
CA LEU A 32 -7.67 -2.03 3.56
C LEU A 32 -8.51 -3.22 4.04
N TYR A 33 -8.95 -3.20 5.30
CA TYR A 33 -9.66 -4.31 5.93
C TYR A 33 -11.18 -4.30 5.73
N LYS A 34 -11.79 -3.12 5.52
CA LYS A 34 -13.25 -2.99 5.45
C LYS A 34 -13.79 -2.77 4.05
N ASP A 35 -13.11 -1.93 3.26
CA ASP A 35 -13.53 -1.59 1.91
C ASP A 35 -12.88 -2.56 0.92
N LEU A 36 -11.58 -2.81 1.08
CA LEU A 36 -10.81 -3.68 0.18
C LEU A 36 -10.81 -5.17 0.59
N ASP A 37 -11.50 -5.51 1.69
CA ASP A 37 -11.61 -6.86 2.25
C ASP A 37 -10.27 -7.62 2.40
N LEU A 38 -9.18 -6.89 2.67
CA LEU A 38 -7.85 -7.49 2.84
C LEU A 38 -7.73 -8.14 4.22
N ASP A 39 -7.23 -9.36 4.26
CA ASP A 39 -6.90 -10.03 5.50
C ASP A 39 -5.55 -9.57 6.07
N SER A 40 -5.28 -9.98 7.31
CA SER A 40 -3.96 -9.75 7.94
C SER A 40 -2.80 -10.39 7.17
N ILE A 41 -3.07 -11.44 6.38
CA ILE A 41 -2.07 -12.10 5.53
C ILE A 41 -1.81 -11.26 4.29
N ASP A 42 -2.86 -10.78 3.64
CA ASP A 42 -2.76 -9.94 2.44
C ASP A 42 -2.03 -8.63 2.71
N ALA A 43 -2.30 -8.00 3.84
CA ALA A 43 -1.58 -6.81 4.28
C ALA A 43 -0.07 -7.06 4.40
N VAL A 44 0.35 -8.24 4.88
CA VAL A 44 1.77 -8.61 4.97
C VAL A 44 2.36 -8.89 3.59
N ASP A 45 1.63 -9.58 2.71
CA ASP A 45 2.09 -9.90 1.36
C ASP A 45 2.27 -8.62 0.51
N LEU A 46 1.33 -7.68 0.63
CA LEU A 46 1.40 -6.34 0.03
C LEU A 46 2.70 -5.61 0.41
N VAL A 47 3.08 -5.62 1.69
CA VAL A 47 4.34 -5.04 2.18
C VAL A 47 5.55 -5.67 1.51
N ILE A 48 5.56 -7.00 1.42
CA ILE A 48 6.68 -7.73 0.84
C ILE A 48 6.83 -7.35 -0.64
N LYS A 49 5.72 -7.31 -1.40
CA LYS A 49 5.72 -6.89 -2.81
C LYS A 49 6.16 -5.45 -2.98
N LEU A 50 5.64 -4.53 -2.16
CA LEU A 50 6.04 -3.12 -2.17
C LEU A 50 7.52 -2.95 -1.87
N GLN A 51 8.06 -3.67 -0.88
CA GLN A 51 9.48 -3.68 -0.55
C GLN A 51 10.33 -4.22 -1.72
N GLN A 52 9.87 -5.25 -2.43
CA GLN A 52 10.57 -5.77 -3.61
C GLN A 52 10.55 -4.79 -4.78
N ARG A 53 9.41 -4.14 -5.04
CA ARG A 53 9.24 -3.16 -6.14
C ARG A 53 9.99 -1.86 -5.89
N THR A 54 9.94 -1.34 -4.66
CA THR A 54 10.61 -0.08 -4.28
C THR A 54 12.08 -0.28 -3.89
N GLY A 55 12.49 -1.51 -3.57
CA GLY A 55 13.83 -1.83 -3.08
C GLY A 55 14.15 -1.23 -1.70
N ARG A 56 13.16 -0.64 -1.01
CA ARG A 56 13.33 0.01 0.29
C ARG A 56 12.79 -0.89 1.39
N LYS A 57 13.53 -1.02 2.50
CA LYS A 57 13.07 -1.78 3.67
C LYS A 57 11.88 -1.08 4.31
N ILE A 58 10.71 -1.71 4.24
CA ILE A 58 9.50 -1.26 4.92
C ILE A 58 9.45 -1.98 6.27
N GLN A 59 9.36 -1.23 7.36
CA GLN A 59 9.23 -1.85 8.68
C GLN A 59 7.82 -2.42 8.85
N PRO A 60 7.67 -3.71 9.21
CA PRO A 60 6.36 -4.32 9.40
C PRO A 60 5.57 -3.64 10.52
N GLU A 61 6.22 -3.00 11.49
CA GLU A 61 5.56 -2.21 12.54
C GLU A 61 4.83 -0.98 12.00
N ALA A 62 5.38 -0.31 10.98
CA ALA A 62 4.71 0.82 10.33
C ALA A 62 3.42 0.36 9.62
N PHE A 63 3.41 -0.90 9.16
CA PHE A 63 2.23 -1.49 8.53
C PHE A 63 1.24 -2.14 9.51
N LYS A 64 1.64 -2.43 10.76
CA LYS A 64 0.66 -2.83 11.79
C LYS A 64 -0.30 -1.71 12.15
N THR A 65 0.10 -0.46 11.91
CA THR A 65 -0.71 0.72 12.17
C THR A 65 -1.48 1.23 10.96
N VAL A 66 -1.15 0.77 9.73
CA VAL A 66 -1.88 1.20 8.54
C VAL A 66 -3.27 0.58 8.55
N ARG A 67 -4.29 1.39 8.29
CA ARG A 67 -5.67 0.91 8.14
C ARG A 67 -6.30 1.34 6.83
N THR A 68 -5.74 2.38 6.23
CA THR A 68 -6.21 2.99 4.99
C THR A 68 -5.12 2.98 3.93
N VAL A 69 -5.53 3.17 2.68
CA VAL A 69 -4.62 3.37 1.55
C VAL A 69 -3.73 4.60 1.79
N ASP A 70 -4.26 5.69 2.35
CA ASP A 70 -3.47 6.89 2.69
C ASP A 70 -2.36 6.58 3.69
N ASP A 71 -2.61 5.78 4.73
CA ASP A 71 -1.56 5.37 5.67
C ASP A 71 -0.40 4.65 4.96
N VAL A 72 -0.73 3.76 4.01
CA VAL A 72 0.27 3.02 3.22
C VAL A 72 1.08 3.96 2.35
N VAL A 73 0.40 4.86 1.63
CA VAL A 73 1.05 5.84 0.76
C VAL A 73 1.95 6.76 1.58
N ASN A 74 1.52 7.22 2.76
CA ASN A 74 2.34 8.04 3.66
C ASN A 74 3.57 7.27 4.18
N ALA A 75 3.40 6.00 4.58
CA ALA A 75 4.49 5.17 5.07
C ALA A 75 5.58 5.01 4.00
N ILE A 76 5.18 4.75 2.75
CA ILE A 76 6.12 4.63 1.63
C ILE A 76 6.73 5.99 1.28
N GLU A 77 5.94 7.07 1.27
CA GLU A 77 6.42 8.41 0.97
C GLU A 77 7.54 8.83 1.94
N GLY A 78 7.36 8.58 3.24
CA GLY A 78 8.38 8.87 4.26
C GLY A 78 9.68 8.08 4.06
N LEU A 79 9.58 6.85 3.54
CA LEU A 79 10.74 5.99 3.24
C LEU A 79 11.49 6.40 1.96
N ILE A 80 10.79 6.92 0.95
CA ILE A 80 11.39 7.37 -0.32
C ILE A 80 11.98 8.77 -0.21
N LYS A 81 11.36 9.67 0.58
CA LYS A 81 11.89 11.02 0.84
C LYS A 81 13.12 11.03 1.76
N SER A 82 13.50 9.89 2.35
CA SER A 82 14.70 9.72 3.20
C SER A 82 15.91 9.15 2.46
#